data_AF-A0A7K2J7V5-F1
#
_entry.id   AF-A0A7K2J7V5-F1
#
_cell.length_a   1.000
_cell.length_b   1.000
_cell.length_c   1.000
_cell.angle_alpha   90.00
_cell.angle_beta   90.00
_cell.angle_gamma   90.00
#
_symmetry.space_group_name_H-M   'P 1'
#
loop_
_entity.id
_entity.type
_entity.pdbx_description
1 polymer ?
#
loop_
_entity_poly.entity_id
_entity_poly.type
_entity_poly.pdbx_seq_one_letter_code
_entity_poly.pdbx_strand_id
1 'polypeptide(L)'
;MADPLRDRLLFGTGHPLEDAVHDVLVEAGATVTRLDAVYGTDSADLMAEYSGRRVLVEVKSANNRLPQSLPGKLLKHLNTWPALPGTEPVDGGILVVNCQTKLPPAQRDTEVCTDRAFADALSLPVISSARLFDWWRREDWDAMRHAVFGDTGSAQPPETAMPDAEPKASGRPGLLSRLRR
;
A
#
# COMPACT_ATOMS: atom_id res chain seq x y z
N MET A 1 -18.26 -2.71 26.13
CA MET A 1 -18.65 -3.44 24.90
C MET A 1 -17.39 -3.63 24.09
N ALA A 2 -17.18 -4.80 23.48
CA ALA A 2 -16.06 -4.96 22.55
C ALA A 2 -16.31 -4.08 21.33
N ASP A 3 -15.25 -3.41 20.86
CA ASP A 3 -15.33 -2.62 19.63
C ASP A 3 -15.55 -3.58 18.45
N PRO A 4 -16.63 -3.44 17.65
CA PRO A 4 -16.89 -4.31 16.51
C PRO A 4 -15.73 -4.37 15.52
N LEU A 5 -14.97 -3.27 15.36
CA LEU A 5 -13.83 -3.21 14.47
C LEU A 5 -12.67 -4.07 14.98
N ARG A 6 -12.39 -3.99 16.30
CA ARG A 6 -11.43 -4.87 16.97
C ARG A 6 -11.77 -6.34 16.73
N ASP A 7 -13.02 -6.73 16.96
CA ASP A 7 -13.40 -8.14 16.88
C ASP A 7 -13.29 -8.66 15.43
N ARG A 8 -13.63 -7.83 14.46
CA ARG A 8 -13.48 -8.18 13.04
C ARG A 8 -12.02 -8.25 12.58
N LEU A 9 -11.14 -7.35 13.03
CA LEU A 9 -9.71 -7.43 12.70
C LEU A 9 -9.03 -8.66 13.33
N LEU A 10 -9.41 -8.99 14.57
CA LEU A 10 -8.78 -10.08 15.32
C LEU A 10 -9.41 -11.45 15.05
N PHE A 11 -10.70 -11.53 14.76
CA PHE A 11 -11.41 -12.81 14.65
C PHE A 11 -12.20 -12.97 13.35
N GLY A 12 -12.34 -11.90 12.56
CA GLY A 12 -13.09 -11.93 11.31
C GLY A 12 -12.44 -12.78 10.23
N THR A 13 -13.29 -13.30 9.35
CA THR A 13 -12.94 -14.04 8.13
C THR A 13 -13.91 -13.62 7.02
N GLY A 14 -13.48 -13.66 5.75
CA GLY A 14 -14.28 -13.19 4.62
C GLY A 14 -14.78 -11.75 4.80
N HIS A 15 -16.02 -11.48 4.40
CA HIS A 15 -16.64 -10.15 4.45
C HIS A 15 -16.46 -9.40 5.80
N PRO A 16 -16.68 -9.99 6.98
CA PRO A 16 -16.37 -9.31 8.25
C PRO A 16 -14.94 -8.76 8.35
N LEU A 17 -13.95 -9.49 7.85
CA LEU A 17 -12.56 -9.04 7.83
C LEU A 17 -12.33 -7.98 6.75
N GLU A 18 -12.89 -8.16 5.56
CA GLU A 18 -12.85 -7.17 4.47
C GLU A 18 -13.47 -5.83 4.91
N ASP A 19 -14.61 -5.87 5.60
CA ASP A 19 -15.28 -4.71 6.18
C ASP A 19 -14.37 -3.98 7.16
N ALA A 20 -13.69 -4.72 8.03
CA ALA A 20 -12.79 -4.11 9.00
C ALA A 20 -11.54 -3.51 8.35
N VAL A 21 -10.98 -4.16 7.32
CA VAL A 21 -9.86 -3.59 6.56
C VAL A 21 -10.30 -2.32 5.84
N HIS A 22 -11.49 -2.34 5.22
CA HIS A 22 -12.10 -1.17 4.62
C HIS A 22 -12.23 -0.02 5.64
N ASP A 23 -12.85 -0.26 6.78
CA ASP A 23 -13.14 0.77 7.79
C ASP A 23 -11.85 1.36 8.37
N VAL A 24 -10.85 0.53 8.66
CA VAL A 24 -9.53 1.00 9.13
C VAL A 24 -8.82 1.87 8.09
N LEU A 25 -8.86 1.50 6.81
CA LEU A 25 -8.23 2.30 5.75
C LEU A 25 -8.96 3.63 5.53
N VAL A 26 -10.30 3.64 5.66
CA VAL A 26 -11.09 4.87 5.63
C VAL A 26 -10.77 5.78 6.82
N GLU A 27 -10.65 5.23 8.02
CA GLU A 27 -10.23 6.00 9.22
C GLU A 27 -8.80 6.55 9.06
N ALA A 28 -7.92 5.82 8.36
CA ALA A 28 -6.60 6.31 7.98
C ALA A 28 -6.63 7.37 6.87
N GLY A 29 -7.81 7.79 6.39
CA GLY A 29 -8.00 8.85 5.40
C GLY A 29 -7.88 8.41 3.94
N ALA A 30 -7.91 7.10 3.66
CA ALA A 30 -7.94 6.60 2.30
C ALA A 30 -9.37 6.61 1.75
N THR A 31 -9.50 6.78 0.43
CA THR A 31 -10.73 6.43 -0.28
C THR A 31 -10.69 4.94 -0.60
N VAL A 32 -11.71 4.18 -0.19
CA VAL A 32 -11.76 2.73 -0.39
C VAL A 32 -12.97 2.35 -1.21
N THR A 33 -12.76 1.56 -2.25
CA THR A 33 -13.81 1.00 -3.13
C THR A 33 -13.86 -0.51 -2.96
N ARG A 34 -15.06 -1.07 -2.84
CA ARG A 34 -15.30 -2.52 -2.84
C ARG A 34 -15.36 -3.01 -4.27
N LEU A 35 -14.41 -3.85 -4.66
CA LEU A 35 -14.27 -4.28 -6.04
C LEU A 35 -15.11 -5.52 -6.34
N ASP A 36 -15.38 -6.38 -5.35
CA ASP A 36 -16.24 -7.55 -5.51
C ASP A 36 -17.64 -7.20 -6.03
N ALA A 37 -18.17 -6.05 -5.61
CA ALA A 37 -19.47 -5.56 -6.07
C ALA A 37 -19.47 -5.08 -7.53
N VAL A 38 -18.29 -4.78 -8.09
CA VAL A 38 -18.13 -4.19 -9.43
C VAL A 38 -17.61 -5.22 -10.44
N TYR A 39 -16.62 -6.01 -10.04
CA TYR A 39 -15.87 -6.94 -10.89
C TYR A 39 -15.97 -8.40 -10.43
N GLY A 40 -16.69 -8.68 -9.34
CA GLY A 40 -16.76 -10.02 -8.76
C GLY A 40 -15.37 -10.57 -8.45
N THR A 41 -15.16 -11.86 -8.68
CA THR A 41 -13.90 -12.56 -8.37
C THR A 41 -12.76 -12.29 -9.34
N ASP A 42 -12.96 -11.43 -10.35
CA ASP A 42 -11.93 -11.13 -11.35
C ASP A 42 -10.91 -10.10 -10.84
N SER A 43 -11.20 -9.44 -9.72
CA SER A 43 -10.30 -8.49 -9.05
C SER A 43 -9.97 -8.89 -7.61
N ALA A 44 -9.13 -8.08 -6.97
CA ALA A 44 -8.93 -8.12 -5.51
C ALA A 44 -10.19 -7.62 -4.79
N ASP A 45 -10.28 -7.82 -3.47
CA ASP A 45 -11.49 -7.49 -2.71
C ASP A 45 -11.75 -5.98 -2.62
N LEU A 46 -10.69 -5.17 -2.44
CA LEU A 46 -10.76 -3.72 -2.29
C LEU A 46 -9.75 -2.97 -3.19
N MET A 47 -10.05 -1.71 -3.46
CA MET A 47 -9.13 -0.72 -4.01
C MET A 47 -9.02 0.43 -3.01
N ALA A 48 -7.80 0.76 -2.60
CA ALA A 48 -7.55 1.88 -1.69
C ALA A 48 -6.74 2.96 -2.40
N GLU A 49 -7.11 4.22 -2.18
CA GLU A 49 -6.42 5.39 -2.71
C GLU A 49 -6.06 6.37 -1.60
N TYR A 50 -4.80 6.78 -1.56
CA TYR A 50 -4.29 7.78 -0.63
C TYR A 50 -3.18 8.59 -1.28
N SER A 51 -3.25 9.92 -1.19
CA SER A 51 -2.27 10.86 -1.76
C SER A 51 -1.95 10.59 -3.24
N GLY A 52 -2.98 10.27 -4.03
CA GLY A 52 -2.87 9.99 -5.46
C GLY A 52 -2.26 8.62 -5.80
N ARG A 53 -1.92 7.80 -4.80
CA ARG A 53 -1.51 6.41 -5.00
C ARG A 53 -2.68 5.47 -4.82
N ARG A 54 -2.84 4.53 -5.75
CA ARG A 54 -3.91 3.56 -5.76
C ARG A 54 -3.38 2.14 -5.71
N VAL A 55 -3.85 1.34 -4.77
CA VAL A 55 -3.40 -0.03 -4.56
C VAL A 55 -4.57 -1.00 -4.53
N LEU A 56 -4.38 -2.19 -5.11
CA LEU A 56 -5.29 -3.31 -4.90
C LEU A 56 -5.02 -3.96 -3.54
N VAL A 57 -6.06 -4.24 -2.77
CA VAL A 57 -5.96 -4.86 -1.45
C VAL A 57 -6.71 -6.19 -1.49
N GLU A 58 -5.95 -7.28 -1.41
CA GLU A 58 -6.51 -8.62 -1.21
C GLU A 58 -6.50 -8.93 0.30
N VAL A 59 -7.62 -9.43 0.81
CA VAL A 59 -7.84 -9.75 2.21
C VAL A 59 -8.02 -11.26 2.34
N LYS A 60 -7.26 -11.89 3.23
CA LYS A 60 -7.35 -13.32 3.47
C LYS A 60 -7.34 -13.68 4.93
N SER A 61 -8.14 -14.67 5.30
CA SER A 61 -8.00 -15.37 6.57
C SER A 61 -7.44 -16.77 6.37
N ALA A 62 -6.50 -17.19 7.23
CA ALA A 62 -5.98 -18.54 7.27
C ALA A 62 -5.86 -19.05 8.71
N ASN A 63 -6.28 -20.29 8.94
CA ASN A 63 -6.20 -20.89 10.28
C ASN A 63 -4.77 -21.28 10.65
N ASN A 64 -3.98 -21.73 9.67
CA ASN A 64 -2.62 -22.25 9.85
C ASN A 64 -1.67 -21.59 8.84
N ARG A 65 -1.17 -22.34 7.85
CA ARG A 65 -0.27 -21.84 6.81
C ARG A 65 -1.07 -21.18 5.70
N LEU A 66 -0.57 -20.03 5.23
CA LEU A 66 -1.12 -19.41 4.04
C LEU A 66 -0.86 -20.27 2.80
N PRO A 67 -1.83 -20.43 1.89
CA PRO A 67 -1.60 -21.09 0.63
C PRO A 67 -0.55 -20.30 -0.17
N GLN A 68 0.52 -20.99 -0.61
CA GLN A 68 1.61 -20.41 -1.41
C GLN A 68 1.14 -19.77 -2.73
N SER A 69 -0.10 -20.04 -3.15
CA SER A 69 -0.71 -19.43 -4.33
C SER A 69 -1.21 -18.00 -4.11
N LEU A 70 -1.31 -17.50 -2.88
CA LEU A 70 -1.85 -16.16 -2.60
C LEU A 70 -1.09 -15.02 -3.27
N PRO A 71 0.27 -14.97 -3.23
CA PRO A 71 1.03 -13.97 -3.99
C PRO A 71 0.70 -14.02 -5.48
N GLY A 72 0.57 -15.23 -6.04
CA GLY A 72 0.20 -15.44 -7.44
C GLY A 72 -1.22 -14.97 -7.77
N LYS A 73 -2.17 -15.05 -6.83
CA LYS A 73 -3.53 -14.55 -7.01
C LYS A 73 -3.55 -13.02 -7.11
N LEU A 74 -2.91 -12.32 -6.18
CA LEU A 74 -2.82 -10.86 -6.22
C LEU A 74 -2.06 -10.38 -7.47
N LEU A 75 -0.97 -11.05 -7.83
CA LEU A 75 -0.24 -10.75 -9.06
C LEU A 75 -1.10 -10.97 -10.31
N LYS A 76 -1.94 -12.02 -10.33
CA LYS A 76 -2.92 -12.24 -11.40
C LYS A 76 -3.87 -11.06 -11.50
N HIS A 77 -4.45 -10.59 -10.38
CA HIS A 77 -5.35 -9.43 -10.38
C HIS A 77 -4.66 -8.17 -10.89
N LEU A 78 -3.41 -7.90 -10.50
CA LEU A 78 -2.63 -6.77 -11.02
C LEU A 78 -2.41 -6.87 -12.53
N ASN A 79 -2.13 -8.06 -13.05
CA ASN A 79 -1.91 -8.27 -14.48
C ASN A 79 -3.19 -8.18 -15.30
N THR A 80 -4.34 -8.56 -14.73
CA THR A 80 -5.64 -8.51 -15.41
C THR A 80 -6.31 -7.15 -15.28
N TRP A 81 -5.94 -6.36 -14.27
CA TRP A 81 -6.55 -5.06 -13.98
C TRP A 81 -6.65 -4.14 -15.19
N PRO A 82 -5.61 -3.91 -16.01
CA PRO A 82 -5.69 -3.01 -17.17
C PRO A 82 -6.67 -3.46 -18.26
N ALA A 83 -7.09 -4.72 -18.25
CA ALA A 83 -8.05 -5.28 -19.20
C ALA A 83 -9.50 -5.20 -18.72
N LEU A 84 -9.73 -4.80 -17.46
CA LEU A 84 -11.08 -4.65 -16.92
C LEU A 84 -11.72 -3.34 -17.42
N PRO A 85 -13.01 -3.32 -17.74
CA PRO A 85 -13.68 -2.12 -18.22
C PRO A 85 -13.70 -1.00 -17.18
N GLY A 86 -13.35 0.22 -17.59
CA GLY A 86 -13.46 1.43 -16.77
C GLY A 86 -12.46 1.52 -15.61
N THR A 87 -11.41 0.70 -15.62
CA THR A 87 -10.37 0.76 -14.59
C THR A 87 -9.34 1.83 -14.90
N GLU A 88 -8.97 2.58 -13.87
CA GLU A 88 -7.82 3.47 -13.88
C GLU A 88 -6.55 2.74 -13.40
N PRO A 89 -5.34 3.19 -13.76
CA PRO A 89 -4.09 2.55 -13.32
C PRO A 89 -3.99 2.42 -11.79
N VAL A 90 -3.29 1.36 -11.37
CA VAL A 90 -2.92 1.08 -9.96
C VAL A 90 -1.40 1.02 -9.84
N ASP A 91 -0.88 1.47 -8.70
CA ASP A 91 0.55 1.53 -8.39
C ASP A 91 1.12 0.21 -7.83
N GLY A 92 0.24 -0.74 -7.53
CA GLY A 92 0.61 -2.05 -6.99
C GLY A 92 -0.52 -2.68 -6.21
N GLY A 93 -0.17 -3.66 -5.37
CA GLY A 93 -1.13 -4.29 -4.49
C GLY A 93 -0.49 -4.81 -3.22
N ILE A 94 -1.33 -5.01 -2.21
CA ILE A 94 -0.94 -5.55 -0.91
C ILE A 94 -1.85 -6.72 -0.52
N LEU A 95 -1.31 -7.62 0.31
CA LEU A 95 -2.07 -8.69 0.92
C LEU A 95 -2.25 -8.42 2.41
N VAL A 96 -3.49 -8.38 2.88
CA VAL A 96 -3.82 -8.33 4.30
C VAL A 96 -4.22 -9.71 4.78
N VAL A 97 -3.56 -10.22 5.82
CA VAL A 97 -3.82 -11.57 6.32
C VAL A 97 -4.23 -11.60 7.78
N ASN A 98 -5.40 -12.15 8.07
CA ASN A 98 -5.72 -12.65 9.41
C ASN A 98 -5.29 -14.11 9.57
N CYS A 99 -4.25 -14.35 10.34
CA CYS A 99 -3.66 -15.66 10.54
C CYS A 99 -3.77 -16.14 11.99
N GLN A 100 -3.57 -17.45 12.19
CA GLN A 100 -3.59 -18.07 13.52
C GLN A 100 -4.89 -17.77 14.29
N THR A 101 -6.03 -17.69 13.57
CA THR A 101 -7.34 -17.29 14.11
C THR A 101 -7.82 -18.13 15.29
N LYS A 102 -7.29 -19.36 15.43
CA LYS A 102 -7.56 -20.27 16.56
C LYS A 102 -6.76 -19.96 17.83
N LEU A 103 -5.69 -19.17 17.74
CA LEU A 103 -4.94 -18.71 18.91
C LEU A 103 -5.59 -17.43 19.46
N PRO A 104 -5.58 -17.24 20.79
CA PRO A 104 -5.91 -15.94 21.40
C PRO A 104 -5.02 -14.83 20.80
N PRO A 105 -5.51 -13.60 20.58
CA PRO A 105 -4.74 -12.52 19.95
C PRO A 105 -3.37 -12.26 20.61
N ALA A 106 -3.29 -12.38 21.94
CA ALA A 106 -2.05 -12.19 22.69
C ALA A 106 -0.97 -13.28 22.47
N GLN A 107 -1.34 -14.39 21.83
CA GLN A 107 -0.45 -15.52 21.53
C GLN A 107 -0.08 -15.58 20.03
N ARG A 108 -0.54 -14.62 19.23
CA ARG A 108 -0.29 -14.60 17.80
C ARG A 108 0.99 -13.83 17.49
N ASP A 109 1.69 -14.29 16.47
CA ASP A 109 2.78 -13.53 15.89
C ASP A 109 2.21 -12.34 15.12
N THR A 110 2.69 -11.14 15.46
CA THR A 110 2.38 -9.91 14.71
C THR A 110 3.16 -9.83 13.41
N GLU A 111 4.33 -10.46 13.35
CA GLU A 111 5.06 -10.70 12.11
C GLU A 111 4.33 -11.76 11.30
N VAL A 112 4.20 -11.50 10.00
CA VAL A 112 3.31 -12.22 9.09
C VAL A 112 3.43 -13.75 9.28
N CYS A 113 2.28 -14.46 9.31
CA CYS A 113 2.22 -15.94 9.37
C CYS A 113 2.65 -16.60 8.05
N THR A 114 3.81 -16.18 7.59
CA THR A 114 4.46 -16.61 6.38
C THR A 114 5.80 -17.13 6.81
N ASP A 115 6.06 -18.40 6.52
CA ASP A 115 7.42 -18.88 6.64
C ASP A 115 8.35 -18.08 5.71
N ARG A 116 9.64 -18.19 5.98
CA ARG A 116 10.67 -17.49 5.22
C ARG A 116 10.57 -17.74 3.70
N ALA A 117 10.19 -18.95 3.27
CA ALA A 117 10.06 -19.24 1.85
C ALA A 117 8.85 -18.57 1.20
N PHE A 118 7.75 -18.38 1.94
CA PHE A 118 6.62 -17.56 1.49
C PHE A 118 7.00 -16.08 1.41
N ALA A 119 7.70 -15.56 2.43
CA ALA A 119 8.20 -14.19 2.44
C ALA A 119 9.22 -13.93 1.30
N ASP A 120 10.14 -14.85 1.06
CA ASP A 120 11.14 -14.75 -0.01
C ASP A 120 10.51 -14.83 -1.42
N ALA A 121 9.33 -15.45 -1.55
CA ALA A 121 8.59 -15.54 -2.81
C ALA A 121 7.71 -14.31 -3.11
N LEU A 122 7.57 -13.38 -2.16
CA LEU A 122 6.73 -12.20 -2.28
C LEU A 122 7.51 -11.01 -2.84
N SER A 123 7.09 -10.52 -4.00
CA SER A 123 7.45 -9.19 -4.50
C SER A 123 6.49 -8.09 -4.01
N LEU A 124 5.42 -8.46 -3.32
CA LEU A 124 4.35 -7.56 -2.88
C LEU A 124 4.29 -7.48 -1.35
N PRO A 125 3.92 -6.33 -0.76
CA PRO A 125 3.79 -6.18 0.68
C PRO A 125 2.70 -7.10 1.27
N VAL A 126 3.00 -7.68 2.43
CA VAL A 126 2.02 -8.45 3.22
C VAL A 126 1.96 -7.92 4.64
N ILE A 127 0.75 -7.67 5.12
CA ILE A 127 0.47 -7.09 6.43
C ILE A 127 -0.48 -8.03 7.17
N SER A 128 -0.21 -8.32 8.46
CA SER A 128 -1.17 -9.07 9.28
C SER A 128 -2.32 -8.17 9.74
N SER A 129 -3.53 -8.70 9.87
CA SER A 129 -4.66 -7.94 10.44
C SER A 129 -4.43 -7.57 11.90
N ALA A 130 -3.63 -8.36 12.63
CA ALA A 130 -3.16 -8.03 13.97
C ALA A 130 -2.28 -6.77 13.98
N ARG A 131 -1.39 -6.62 12.99
CA ARG A 131 -0.57 -5.41 12.83
C ARG A 131 -1.42 -4.20 12.44
N LEU A 132 -2.41 -4.36 11.56
CA LEU A 132 -3.40 -3.30 11.29
C LEU A 132 -4.16 -2.89 12.56
N PHE A 133 -4.60 -3.85 13.36
CA PHE A 133 -5.25 -3.60 14.65
C PHE A 133 -4.32 -2.84 15.61
N ASP A 134 -3.05 -3.21 15.70
CA ASP A 134 -2.10 -2.54 16.58
C ASP A 134 -1.87 -1.08 16.17
N TRP A 135 -1.77 -0.79 14.87
CA TRP A 135 -1.68 0.59 14.37
C TRP A 135 -2.96 1.37 14.63
N TRP A 136 -4.11 0.80 14.28
CA TRP A 136 -5.42 1.42 14.52
C TRP A 136 -5.61 1.76 16.01
N ARG A 137 -5.33 0.81 16.91
CA ARG A 137 -5.46 1.01 18.37
C ARG A 137 -4.54 2.10 18.90
N ARG A 138 -3.41 2.36 18.23
CA ARG A 138 -2.42 3.37 18.61
C ARG A 138 -2.57 4.68 17.83
N GLU A 139 -3.53 4.74 16.91
CA GLU A 139 -3.69 5.82 15.93
C GLU A 139 -2.42 6.08 15.11
N ASP A 140 -1.64 5.04 14.85
CA ASP A 140 -0.40 5.09 14.06
C ASP A 140 -0.71 5.03 12.56
N TRP A 141 -1.40 6.07 12.09
CA TRP A 141 -1.87 6.17 10.71
C TRP A 141 -0.73 6.25 9.70
N ASP A 142 0.40 6.86 10.09
CA ASP A 142 1.53 7.02 9.20
C ASP A 142 2.24 5.69 8.93
N ALA A 143 2.45 4.85 9.95
CA ALA A 143 2.99 3.51 9.73
C ALA A 143 2.06 2.66 8.87
N MET A 144 0.75 2.77 9.06
CA MET A 144 -0.25 2.08 8.26
C MET A 144 -0.22 2.54 6.80
N ARG A 145 -0.26 3.85 6.55
CA ARG A 145 -0.21 4.42 5.20
C ARG A 145 1.08 4.05 4.49
N HIS A 146 2.22 4.17 5.16
CA HIS A 146 3.50 3.78 4.60
C HIS A 146 3.53 2.29 4.23
N ALA A 147 2.98 1.41 5.08
CA ALA A 147 2.93 -0.01 4.79
C ALA A 147 1.98 -0.38 3.63
N VAL A 148 0.85 0.32 3.51
CA VAL A 148 -0.19 0.02 2.49
C VAL A 148 0.12 0.67 1.16
N PHE A 149 0.55 1.93 1.16
CA PHE A 149 0.76 2.75 -0.04
C PHE A 149 2.24 2.93 -0.40
N GLY A 150 3.17 2.43 0.42
CA GLY A 150 4.61 2.68 0.28
C GLY A 150 4.98 4.11 0.65
N ASP A 151 6.23 4.51 0.41
CA ASP A 151 6.59 5.92 0.48
C ASP A 151 5.74 6.70 -0.53
N THR A 152 4.79 7.48 -0.03
CA THR A 152 4.30 8.67 -0.72
C THR A 152 5.48 9.62 -0.71
N GLY A 153 6.44 9.39 -1.61
CA GLY A 153 7.56 10.30 -1.81
C GLY A 153 6.97 11.70 -1.86
N SER A 154 7.45 12.57 -0.97
CA SER A 154 7.13 13.99 -1.00
C SER A 154 7.19 14.41 -2.46
N ALA A 155 6.02 14.66 -3.05
CA ALA A 155 5.95 15.36 -4.30
C ALA A 155 6.49 16.75 -3.95
N GLN A 156 7.81 16.93 -4.11
CA GLN A 156 8.35 18.28 -4.23
C GLN A 156 7.50 18.93 -5.32
N PRO A 157 6.85 20.08 -5.03
CA PRO A 157 6.25 20.87 -6.07
C PRO A 157 7.31 21.05 -7.16
N PRO A 158 6.98 20.92 -8.45
CA PRO A 158 7.92 21.27 -9.50
C PRO A 158 8.32 22.73 -9.23
N GLU A 159 9.54 22.91 -8.73
CA GLU A 159 10.16 24.22 -8.64
C GLU A 159 10.14 24.73 -10.06
N THR A 160 9.21 25.66 -10.29
CA THR A 160 8.97 26.24 -11.60
C THR A 160 10.20 27.09 -11.87
N ALA A 161 11.23 26.46 -12.43
CA ALA A 161 12.39 27.13 -12.96
C ALA A 161 11.88 27.97 -14.13
N MET A 162 11.61 29.25 -13.82
CA MET A 162 11.34 30.26 -14.84
C MET A 162 12.49 30.22 -15.85
N PRO A 163 12.21 30.25 -17.16
CA PRO A 163 13.26 30.39 -18.15
C PRO A 163 13.77 31.83 -18.06
N ASP A 164 14.98 32.02 -17.52
CA ASP A 164 15.64 33.31 -17.64
C ASP A 164 16.07 33.46 -19.11
N ALA A 165 15.44 34.43 -19.76
CA ALA A 165 15.66 34.74 -21.15
C ALA A 165 17.00 35.47 -21.29
N GLU A 166 18.00 34.82 -21.87
CA GLU A 166 19.04 35.56 -22.59
C GLU A 166 18.39 36.24 -23.81
N PRO A 167 18.82 37.44 -24.24
CA PRO A 167 19.98 37.42 -25.14
C PRO A 167 20.86 38.70 -25.28
N LYS A 168 22.07 38.44 -25.83
CA LYS A 168 22.91 39.22 -26.77
C LYS A 168 24.17 39.96 -26.26
N ALA A 169 25.28 39.23 -26.36
CA ALA A 169 26.49 39.47 -27.18
C ALA A 169 26.92 40.91 -27.54
N SER A 170 28.20 41.25 -27.26
CA SER A 170 29.27 41.41 -28.29
C SER A 170 30.52 42.12 -27.71
N GLY A 171 31.72 41.57 -27.97
CA GLY A 171 32.99 42.33 -27.89
C GLY A 171 34.16 41.67 -27.16
N ARG A 172 34.99 40.90 -27.89
CA ARG A 172 36.36 40.45 -27.54
C ARG A 172 37.40 41.55 -27.94
N PRO A 173 38.74 41.40 -27.76
CA PRO A 173 39.58 40.79 -26.70
C PRO A 173 40.88 41.61 -26.38
N GLY A 174 41.71 41.20 -25.42
CA GLY A 174 43.14 41.61 -25.28
C GLY A 174 43.66 41.45 -23.84
N LEU A 175 44.43 40.40 -23.49
CA LEU A 175 45.89 40.22 -23.60
C LEU A 175 46.73 41.23 -22.79
N LEU A 176 47.73 40.68 -22.08
CA LEU A 176 48.87 41.25 -21.34
C LEU A 176 48.65 41.35 -19.81
N SER A 177 49.29 40.55 -18.95
CA SER A 177 50.71 40.24 -18.68
C SER A 177 51.14 40.87 -17.35
N ARG A 178 51.45 40.00 -16.38
CA ARG A 178 52.50 40.05 -15.33
C ARG A 178 53.00 41.43 -14.86
N LEU A 179 53.05 41.65 -13.54
CA LEU A 179 54.29 41.48 -12.74
C LEU A 179 54.00 41.52 -11.23
N ARG A 180 54.56 40.53 -10.51
CA ARG A 180 54.76 40.57 -9.05
C ARG A 180 56.00 41.41 -8.75
N ARG A 181 56.01 41.97 -7.52
CA ARG A 181 57.13 42.64 -6.85
C ARG A 181 58.41 41.80 -6.82
#